data_AF-A0A4P5Y5K6-F1
#
_entry.id   AF-A0A4P5Y5K6-F1
#
_cell.length_a   1.000
_cell.length_b   1.000
_cell.length_c   1.000
_cell.angle_alpha   90.00
_cell.angle_beta   90.00
_cell.angle_gamma   90.00
#
_symmetry.space_group_name_H-M   'P 1'
#
loop_
_entity.id
_entity.type
_entity.pdbx_description
1 polymer ?
#
loop_
_entity_poly.entity_id
_entity_poly.type
_entity_poly.pdbx_seq_one_letter_code
_entity_poly.pdbx_strand_id
1 'polypeptide(L)'
;MTTSVFGDDLKLRLRSQAESSAGSGSFKRLTRDETWAAKETAVIVCDVWDAHHCLNAVRRLEEFAPRMNDVLKEARKRGATIIHSPSDCMAAYEDHAARKRAVAVPAAKVKPKDVEHWCSRIPSEEKAVYPIDQSDGGEDDDPAEHAEWAAKLKAMGRNPGMPWQSQSKLIEIDADRDFISDRGDEVWNVLESRGIKNVILVGVHLNMCVLGRPFGLRQMVRNGKNVALIRDMTDCMYNPKRWPLVDHFTGNDLVIRHVERFVCPTITSDQILGGEPFRSKFDKRAVTEAVSHSALLTMRQPCGDWSPISIPSAWAETNAGFGSFGGPVWYRCTIRLPKSWVDSSGVRLSLTSRDGAVRGWFNGEALIAEPGGPAGRTVLRIPEKAIYLDDTNILVLNGGGAEQAIGLQQAPIVISGKNQLELKGRWQCRVVGDEKSSSNIPLPAKFGGSTDMLFEPRQ
;
A
#
# COMPACT_ATOMS: atom_id res chain seq x y z
N MET A 1 30.03 41.10 12.72
CA MET A 1 29.71 39.68 12.93
C MET A 1 28.26 39.47 12.56
N THR A 2 28.01 38.90 11.39
CA THR A 2 26.67 38.54 10.91
C THR A 2 26.23 37.29 11.66
N THR A 3 25.26 37.45 12.56
CA THR A 3 24.52 36.33 13.16
C THR A 3 23.77 35.61 12.04
N SER A 4 24.32 34.48 11.62
CA SER A 4 23.62 33.48 10.82
C SER A 4 22.34 33.10 11.57
N VAL A 5 21.18 33.43 11.01
CA VAL A 5 19.90 32.90 11.46
C VAL A 5 19.86 31.44 11.01
N PHE A 6 20.45 30.55 11.81
CA PHE A 6 20.27 29.12 11.64
C PHE A 6 18.79 28.82 11.86
N GLY A 7 18.10 28.28 10.84
CA GLY A 7 16.77 27.71 11.04
C GLY A 7 16.86 26.58 12.06
N ASP A 8 15.92 26.53 13.00
CA ASP A 8 15.99 25.60 14.14
C ASP A 8 15.92 24.14 13.69
N ASP A 9 16.87 23.32 14.15
CA ASP A 9 16.87 21.89 13.88
C ASP A 9 15.61 21.20 14.44
N LEU A 10 15.21 20.10 13.81
CA LEU A 10 14.11 19.25 14.26
C LEU A 10 14.64 18.23 15.26
N LYS A 11 14.27 18.38 16.54
CA LYS A 11 14.57 17.40 17.59
C LYS A 11 13.48 16.33 17.59
N LEU A 12 13.83 15.11 17.19
CA LEU A 12 12.88 14.04 16.94
C LEU A 12 13.18 12.84 17.83
N ARG A 13 12.14 12.24 18.40
CA ARG A 13 12.18 10.93 19.03
C ARG A 13 11.55 9.92 18.07
N LEU A 14 12.41 9.27 17.29
CA LEU A 14 12.02 8.25 16.33
C LEU A 14 11.57 6.99 17.07
N ARG A 15 10.43 6.43 16.66
CA ARG A 15 9.87 5.18 17.20
C ARG A 15 9.93 4.08 16.14
N SER A 16 10.45 2.91 16.49
CA SER A 16 10.47 1.72 15.63
C SER A 16 10.14 0.46 16.42
N GLN A 17 10.07 -0.69 15.74
CA GLN A 17 9.92 -2.00 16.37
C GLN A 17 10.96 -2.98 15.82
N ALA A 18 11.49 -3.80 16.71
CA ALA A 18 12.37 -4.90 16.35
C ALA A 18 11.90 -6.18 17.04
N GLU A 19 12.25 -7.34 16.48
CA GLU A 19 11.99 -8.60 17.17
C GLU A 19 12.70 -8.63 18.53
N SER A 20 12.00 -9.15 19.53
CA SER A 20 12.52 -9.31 20.90
C SER A 20 13.70 -10.30 20.91
N SER A 21 13.61 -11.33 20.07
CA SER A 21 14.68 -12.26 19.69
C SER A 21 14.45 -12.76 18.26
N ALA A 22 15.53 -13.06 17.54
CA ALA A 22 15.47 -13.45 16.14
C ALA A 22 14.57 -14.68 15.92
N GLY A 23 13.59 -14.56 15.03
CA GLY A 23 12.62 -15.61 14.69
C GLY A 23 11.49 -15.79 15.69
N SER A 24 11.37 -14.96 16.73
CA SER A 24 10.32 -15.10 17.75
C SER A 24 8.92 -14.68 17.29
N GLY A 25 8.83 -13.83 16.27
CA GLY A 25 7.57 -13.18 15.88
C GLY A 25 7.00 -12.20 16.93
N SER A 26 7.71 -12.00 18.05
CA SER A 26 7.37 -11.04 19.09
C SER A 26 8.20 -9.77 18.91
N PHE A 27 7.56 -8.60 18.95
CA PHE A 27 8.21 -7.33 18.67
C PHE A 27 8.19 -6.43 19.91
N LYS A 28 9.30 -5.72 20.13
CA LYS A 28 9.43 -4.67 21.15
C LYS A 28 9.60 -3.31 20.49
N ARG A 29 9.04 -2.29 21.13
CA ARG A 29 9.19 -0.90 20.72
C ARG A 29 10.58 -0.39 21.09
N LEU A 30 11.18 0.36 20.17
CA LEU A 30 12.45 1.05 20.35
C LEU A 30 12.23 2.56 20.12
N THR A 31 13.02 3.37 20.81
CA THR A 31 13.06 4.82 20.59
C THR A 31 14.49 5.29 20.44
N ARG A 32 14.72 6.23 19.52
CA ARG A 32 16.02 6.88 19.31
C ARG A 32 15.81 8.38 19.16
N ASP A 33 16.54 9.16 19.95
CA ASP A 33 16.55 10.61 19.84
C ASP A 33 17.53 11.03 18.73
N GLU A 34 17.07 11.90 17.84
CA GLU A 34 17.82 12.43 16.71
C GLU A 34 17.59 13.94 16.57
N THR A 35 18.53 14.61 15.90
CA THR A 35 18.42 16.01 15.53
C THR A 35 18.65 16.11 14.03
N TRP A 36 17.61 16.50 13.30
CA TRP A 36 17.64 16.64 11.85
C TRP A 36 17.74 18.12 11.48
N ALA A 37 18.75 18.49 10.69
CA ALA A 37 18.84 19.83 10.16
C ALA A 37 17.62 20.12 9.28
N ALA A 38 16.83 21.14 9.65
CA ALA A 38 15.58 21.46 8.95
C ALA A 38 15.83 21.73 7.46
N LYS A 39 16.89 22.48 7.14
CA LYS A 39 17.31 22.77 5.75
C LYS A 39 17.67 21.53 4.91
N GLU A 40 18.03 20.41 5.54
CA GLU A 40 18.35 19.13 4.88
C GLU A 40 17.17 18.14 4.99
N THR A 41 15.99 18.63 5.39
CA THR A 41 14.78 17.84 5.61
C THR A 41 13.64 18.32 4.70
N ALA A 42 12.94 17.37 4.08
CA ALA A 42 11.70 17.64 3.38
C ALA A 42 10.51 17.01 4.11
N VAL A 43 9.36 17.69 4.09
CA VAL A 43 8.06 17.12 4.44
C VAL A 43 7.27 16.92 3.16
N ILE A 44 6.93 15.66 2.84
CA ILE A 44 6.09 15.33 1.68
C ILE A 44 4.67 15.10 2.16
N VAL A 45 3.73 15.85 1.59
CA VAL A 45 2.29 15.79 1.87
C VAL A 45 1.64 14.89 0.82
N CYS A 46 1.37 13.64 1.20
CA CYS A 46 0.83 12.61 0.34
C CYS A 46 -0.71 12.67 0.30
N ASP A 47 -1.27 12.96 -0.88
CA ASP A 47 -2.67 12.64 -1.22
C ASP A 47 -3.70 13.15 -0.19
N VAL A 48 -3.46 14.34 0.39
CA VAL A 48 -4.41 15.05 1.27
C VAL A 48 -5.46 15.76 0.42
N TRP A 49 -6.32 14.97 -0.22
CA TRP A 49 -7.26 15.45 -1.23
C TRP A 49 -8.43 16.27 -0.67
N ASP A 50 -9.10 16.99 -1.57
CA ASP A 50 -10.30 17.79 -1.29
C ASP A 50 -11.59 16.96 -1.14
N ALA A 51 -11.59 15.71 -1.62
CA ALA A 51 -12.70 14.76 -1.48
C ALA A 51 -12.19 13.32 -1.50
N HIS A 52 -13.01 12.40 -1.00
CA HIS A 52 -12.76 10.96 -1.06
C HIS A 52 -14.07 10.19 -1.24
N HIS A 53 -14.00 8.97 -1.80
CA HIS A 53 -15.20 8.14 -2.04
C HIS A 53 -15.81 7.63 -0.73
N CYS A 54 -14.98 7.29 0.25
CA CYS A 54 -15.38 6.97 1.62
C CYS A 54 -15.69 8.24 2.42
N LEU A 55 -16.90 8.37 2.97
CA LEU A 55 -17.30 9.52 3.79
C LEU A 55 -16.54 9.57 5.12
N ASN A 56 -16.29 8.42 5.75
CA ASN A 56 -15.57 8.35 7.01
C ASN A 56 -14.09 8.73 6.85
N ALA A 57 -13.46 8.41 5.72
CA ALA A 57 -12.12 8.89 5.37
C ALA A 57 -12.08 10.43 5.27
N VAL A 58 -13.10 11.05 4.64
CA VAL A 58 -13.23 12.52 4.60
C VAL A 58 -13.31 13.09 6.02
N ARG A 59 -14.21 12.54 6.86
CA ARG A 59 -14.40 13.00 8.25
C ARG A 59 -13.11 12.92 9.08
N ARG A 60 -12.33 11.83 8.95
CA ARG A 60 -11.05 11.65 9.64
C ARG A 60 -10.00 12.63 9.13
N LEU A 61 -9.84 12.77 7.80
CA LEU A 61 -8.90 13.69 7.19
C LEU A 61 -9.17 15.14 7.61
N GLU A 62 -10.42 15.60 7.51
CA GLU A 62 -10.82 16.95 7.90
C GLU A 62 -10.57 17.25 9.38
N GLU A 63 -10.57 16.21 10.24
CA GLU A 63 -10.30 16.38 11.67
C GLU A 63 -8.84 16.73 11.96
N PHE A 64 -7.89 16.01 11.35
CA PHE A 64 -6.46 16.24 11.61
C PHE A 64 -5.80 17.21 10.63
N ALA A 65 -6.43 17.53 9.49
CA ALA A 65 -5.87 18.43 8.48
C ALA A 65 -5.48 19.82 9.04
N PRO A 66 -6.26 20.49 9.91
CA PRO A 66 -5.84 21.77 10.49
C PRO A 66 -4.52 21.66 11.27
N ARG A 67 -4.37 20.62 12.08
CA ARG A 67 -3.13 20.39 12.84
C ARG A 67 -1.97 19.99 11.92
N MET A 68 -2.23 19.22 10.87
CA MET A 68 -1.24 18.94 9.83
C MET A 68 -0.76 20.24 9.17
N ASN A 69 -1.66 21.18 8.86
CA ASN A 69 -1.29 22.48 8.32
C ASN A 69 -0.35 23.25 9.27
N ASP A 70 -0.62 23.21 10.57
CA ASP A 70 0.25 23.82 11.58
C ASP A 70 1.65 23.17 11.59
N VAL A 71 1.72 21.83 11.50
CA VAL A 71 3.00 21.10 11.39
C VAL A 71 3.78 21.59 10.17
N LEU A 72 3.11 21.72 9.02
CA LEU A 72 3.76 22.17 7.77
C LEU A 72 4.24 23.61 7.88
N LYS A 73 3.46 24.51 8.48
CA LYS A 73 3.85 25.90 8.72
C LYS A 73 5.07 26.00 9.63
N GLU A 74 5.10 25.24 10.71
CA GLU A 74 6.23 25.24 11.65
C GLU A 74 7.48 24.61 11.02
N ALA A 75 7.34 23.49 10.31
CA ALA A 75 8.44 22.89 9.56
C ALA A 75 9.01 23.85 8.50
N ARG A 76 8.13 24.53 7.74
CA ARG A 76 8.49 25.55 6.75
C ARG A 76 9.20 26.73 7.42
N LYS A 77 8.70 27.21 8.56
CA LYS A 77 9.33 28.30 9.34
C LYS A 77 10.76 27.95 9.79
N ARG A 78 11.00 26.70 10.18
CA ARG A 78 12.33 26.19 10.56
C ARG A 78 13.27 25.94 9.38
N GLY A 79 12.74 25.97 8.14
CA GLY A 79 13.53 25.87 6.91
C GLY A 79 13.44 24.52 6.20
N ALA A 80 12.52 23.64 6.61
CA ALA A 80 12.23 22.41 5.87
C ALA A 80 11.60 22.71 4.51
N THR A 81 11.87 21.85 3.52
CA THR A 81 11.25 21.91 2.21
C THR A 81 9.89 21.22 2.26
N ILE A 82 8.82 21.88 1.82
CA ILE A 82 7.49 21.26 1.74
C ILE A 82 7.20 20.87 0.29
N ILE A 83 6.81 19.62 0.08
CA ILE A 83 6.45 19.07 -1.23
C ILE A 83 5.02 18.54 -1.13
N HIS A 84 4.10 19.13 -1.87
CA HIS A 84 2.73 18.65 -1.99
C HIS A 84 2.64 17.65 -3.13
N SER A 85 2.08 16.49 -2.85
CA SER A 85 1.92 15.42 -3.83
C SER A 85 0.47 14.94 -3.87
N PRO A 86 -0.45 15.75 -4.43
CA PRO A 86 -1.85 15.37 -4.62
C PRO A 86 -1.99 14.56 -5.92
N SER A 87 -1.81 13.25 -5.83
CA SER A 87 -1.84 12.36 -6.98
C SER A 87 -3.19 12.43 -7.69
N ASP A 88 -3.15 12.25 -9.01
CA ASP A 88 -4.33 12.23 -9.88
C ASP A 88 -5.09 13.59 -9.91
N CYS A 89 -4.52 14.66 -9.33
CA CYS A 89 -5.09 16.02 -9.28
C CYS A 89 -4.24 17.09 -9.99
N MET A 90 -3.17 16.69 -10.70
CA MET A 90 -2.16 17.64 -11.17
C MET A 90 -2.66 18.68 -12.18
N ALA A 91 -3.74 18.39 -12.89
CA ALA A 91 -4.38 19.34 -13.80
C ALA A 91 -4.80 20.65 -13.09
N ALA A 92 -5.19 20.58 -11.81
CA ALA A 92 -5.55 21.76 -11.02
C ALA A 92 -4.35 22.69 -10.71
N TYR A 93 -3.13 22.22 -10.93
CA TYR A 93 -1.90 22.90 -10.52
C TYR A 93 -0.99 23.31 -11.68
N GLU A 94 -1.37 23.07 -12.93
CA GLU A 94 -0.52 23.33 -14.12
C GLU A 94 0.07 24.75 -14.11
N ASP A 95 -0.74 25.73 -13.73
CA ASP A 95 -0.31 27.13 -13.68
C ASP A 95 0.25 27.60 -12.34
N HIS A 96 0.18 26.77 -11.30
CA HIS A 96 0.58 27.13 -9.95
C HIS A 96 2.11 27.33 -9.85
N ALA A 97 2.55 28.38 -9.17
CA ALA A 97 3.97 28.72 -9.05
C ALA A 97 4.80 27.56 -8.46
N ALA A 98 4.31 26.92 -7.40
CA ALA A 98 4.96 25.75 -6.79
C ALA A 98 5.04 24.52 -7.73
N ARG A 99 4.09 24.36 -8.67
CA ARG A 99 4.18 23.31 -9.70
C ARG A 99 5.25 23.63 -10.73
N LYS A 100 5.22 24.85 -11.28
CA LYS A 100 6.24 25.36 -12.22
C LYS A 100 7.65 25.27 -11.60
N ARG A 101 7.77 25.54 -10.30
CA ARG A 101 9.01 25.40 -9.54
C ARG A 101 9.52 23.96 -9.52
N ALA A 102 8.65 22.96 -9.28
CA ALA A 102 9.03 21.55 -9.28
C ALA A 102 9.50 21.08 -10.66
N VAL A 103 8.78 21.46 -11.73
CA VAL A 103 9.14 21.13 -13.12
C VAL A 103 10.46 21.78 -13.54
N ALA A 104 10.74 23.00 -13.07
CA ALA A 104 11.97 23.73 -13.40
C ALA A 104 13.22 23.18 -12.70
N VAL A 105 13.08 22.27 -11.73
CA VAL A 105 14.25 21.66 -11.06
C VAL A 105 15.01 20.78 -12.05
N PRO A 106 16.33 20.99 -12.23
CA PRO A 106 17.14 20.14 -13.09
C PRO A 106 17.09 18.67 -12.66
N ALA A 107 17.19 17.76 -13.63
CA ALA A 107 17.29 16.34 -13.35
C ALA A 107 18.46 16.05 -12.40
N ALA A 108 18.22 15.20 -11.40
CA ALA A 108 19.26 14.73 -10.50
C ALA A 108 20.37 14.01 -11.27
N LYS A 109 21.62 14.18 -10.83
CA LYS A 109 22.78 13.50 -11.44
C LYS A 109 22.64 11.98 -11.43
N VAL A 110 22.03 11.46 -10.37
CA VAL A 110 21.74 10.03 -10.19
C VAL A 110 20.25 9.90 -9.94
N LYS A 111 19.56 9.24 -10.87
CA LYS A 111 18.14 8.91 -10.76
C LYS A 111 18.01 7.46 -10.30
N PRO A 112 17.38 7.19 -9.15
CA PRO A 112 17.19 5.82 -8.71
C PRO A 112 16.32 5.04 -9.68
N LYS A 113 16.62 3.75 -9.82
CA LYS A 113 15.86 2.85 -10.67
C LYS A 113 14.41 2.77 -10.19
N ASP A 114 13.48 2.81 -11.13
CA ASP A 114 12.03 2.72 -10.90
C ASP A 114 11.47 3.80 -9.96
N VAL A 115 12.17 4.92 -9.72
CA VAL A 115 11.70 6.01 -8.84
C VAL A 115 10.39 6.63 -9.32
N GLU A 116 10.07 6.49 -10.61
CA GLU A 116 8.84 6.96 -11.24
C GLU A 116 7.64 6.04 -10.97
N HIS A 117 7.88 4.82 -10.50
CA HIS A 117 6.87 3.77 -10.44
C HIS A 117 6.40 3.52 -9.00
N TRP A 118 5.21 2.93 -8.90
CA TRP A 118 4.70 2.42 -7.64
C TRP A 118 5.64 1.39 -7.04
N CYS A 119 5.90 1.48 -5.73
CA CYS A 119 6.72 0.51 -5.00
C CYS A 119 5.83 -0.34 -4.10
N SER A 120 5.46 -1.53 -4.60
CA SER A 120 4.56 -2.43 -3.86
C SER A 120 5.22 -3.05 -2.63
N ARG A 121 6.53 -3.24 -2.61
CA ARG A 121 7.25 -3.90 -1.51
C ARG A 121 8.74 -3.55 -1.51
N ILE A 122 9.37 -3.56 -0.34
CA ILE A 122 10.84 -3.53 -0.18
C ILE A 122 11.35 -4.82 0.50
N PRO A 123 12.65 -5.16 0.39
CA PRO A 123 13.18 -6.44 0.88
C PRO A 123 12.86 -6.76 2.36
N SER A 124 12.87 -5.74 3.22
CA SER A 124 12.55 -5.87 4.65
C SER A 124 11.10 -6.29 4.93
N GLU A 125 10.19 -6.13 3.96
CA GLU A 125 8.79 -6.55 4.06
C GLU A 125 8.54 -7.97 3.51
N GLU A 126 9.49 -8.61 2.82
CA GLU A 126 9.27 -9.90 2.13
C GLU A 126 8.80 -11.03 3.06
N LYS A 127 9.28 -11.01 4.31
CA LYS A 127 8.91 -12.02 5.32
C LYS A 127 7.74 -11.56 6.20
N ALA A 128 7.29 -10.32 6.10
CA ALA A 128 6.19 -9.80 6.90
C ALA A 128 4.85 -10.34 6.39
N VAL A 129 3.93 -10.69 7.29
CA VAL A 129 2.52 -10.90 6.94
C VAL A 129 1.86 -9.53 6.92
N TYR A 130 1.10 -9.23 5.86
CA TYR A 130 0.47 -7.91 5.77
C TYR A 130 -0.65 -7.80 6.82
N PRO A 131 -0.74 -6.67 7.56
CA PRO A 131 -1.49 -6.63 8.82
C PRO A 131 -3.02 -6.57 8.67
N ILE A 132 -3.54 -6.23 7.49
CA ILE A 132 -4.97 -6.02 7.21
C ILE A 132 -5.34 -6.55 5.81
N ASP A 133 -6.60 -6.90 5.60
CA ASP A 133 -7.17 -7.09 4.27
C ASP A 133 -7.83 -5.80 3.77
N GLN A 134 -7.24 -5.19 2.75
CA GLN A 134 -7.73 -3.97 2.08
C GLN A 134 -8.31 -4.24 0.69
N SER A 135 -8.56 -5.50 0.35
CA SER A 135 -8.89 -5.89 -1.02
C SER A 135 -10.27 -5.43 -1.49
N ASP A 136 -11.16 -5.04 -0.59
CA ASP A 136 -12.46 -4.42 -0.90
C ASP A 136 -12.37 -2.90 -1.10
N GLY A 137 -11.17 -2.34 -0.91
CA GLY A 137 -10.90 -0.91 -0.95
C GLY A 137 -10.98 -0.20 0.38
N GLY A 138 -11.33 -0.90 1.48
CA GLY A 138 -11.29 -0.36 2.83
C GLY A 138 -12.42 0.61 3.18
N GLU A 139 -13.54 0.52 2.46
CA GLU A 139 -14.74 1.32 2.69
C GLU A 139 -15.36 0.98 4.06
N ASP A 140 -15.45 1.98 4.94
CA ASP A 140 -15.86 1.80 6.34
C ASP A 140 -17.05 2.66 6.77
N ASP A 141 -17.74 3.30 5.81
CA ASP A 141 -18.99 4.01 6.05
C ASP A 141 -20.23 3.08 6.03
N ASP A 142 -21.34 3.58 6.60
CA ASP A 142 -22.60 2.88 6.53
C ASP A 142 -23.10 2.84 5.07
N PRO A 143 -23.60 1.71 4.55
CA PRO A 143 -24.02 1.62 3.15
C PRO A 143 -25.06 2.66 2.71
N ALA A 144 -25.95 3.10 3.62
CA ALA A 144 -26.92 4.14 3.30
C ALA A 144 -26.25 5.52 3.23
N GLU A 145 -25.38 5.85 4.21
CA GLU A 145 -24.57 7.08 4.18
C GLU A 145 -23.67 7.12 2.93
N HIS A 146 -23.07 5.98 2.56
CA HIS A 146 -22.25 5.85 1.37
C HIS A 146 -23.03 6.18 0.09
N ALA A 147 -24.24 5.62 -0.05
CA ALA A 147 -25.09 5.86 -1.20
C ALA A 147 -25.51 7.34 -1.31
N GLU A 148 -25.83 7.97 -0.18
CA GLU A 148 -26.15 9.41 -0.12
C GLU A 148 -24.93 10.26 -0.47
N TRP A 149 -23.75 9.91 0.05
CA TRP A 149 -22.49 10.60 -0.24
C TRP A 149 -22.12 10.49 -1.72
N ALA A 150 -22.21 9.29 -2.30
CA ALA A 150 -21.99 9.06 -3.73
C ALA A 150 -22.96 9.88 -4.60
N ALA A 151 -24.23 9.97 -4.21
CA ALA A 151 -25.22 10.82 -4.90
C ALA A 151 -24.86 12.31 -4.80
N LYS A 152 -24.40 12.77 -3.63
CA LYS A 152 -23.93 14.14 -3.42
C LYS A 152 -22.70 14.46 -4.28
N LEU A 153 -21.70 13.57 -4.32
CA LEU A 153 -20.53 13.70 -5.18
C LEU A 153 -20.92 13.84 -6.65
N LYS A 154 -21.85 13.00 -7.12
CA LYS A 154 -22.38 13.08 -8.47
C LYS A 154 -23.10 14.40 -8.74
N ALA A 155 -23.91 14.89 -7.80
CA ALA A 155 -24.58 16.19 -7.91
C ALA A 155 -23.58 17.36 -7.94
N MET A 156 -22.40 17.21 -7.34
CA MET A 156 -21.28 18.15 -7.43
C MET A 156 -20.47 18.02 -8.73
N GLY A 157 -20.87 17.16 -9.67
CA GLY A 157 -20.16 16.91 -10.92
C GLY A 157 -18.88 16.07 -10.76
N ARG A 158 -18.73 15.35 -9.64
CA ARG A 158 -17.56 14.50 -9.37
C ARG A 158 -17.84 13.04 -9.72
N ASN A 159 -16.79 12.31 -10.05
CA ASN A 159 -16.84 10.84 -10.16
C ASN A 159 -16.91 10.25 -8.75
N PRO A 160 -17.99 9.54 -8.36
CA PRO A 160 -18.12 9.01 -7.00
C PRO A 160 -17.00 8.03 -6.59
N GLY A 161 -16.39 7.31 -7.54
CA GLY A 161 -15.30 6.38 -7.24
C GLY A 161 -13.92 7.05 -7.10
N MET A 162 -13.73 8.23 -7.70
CA MET A 162 -12.49 9.01 -7.64
C MET A 162 -12.84 10.51 -7.61
N PRO A 163 -13.38 11.01 -6.48
CA PRO A 163 -13.99 12.33 -6.46
C PRO A 163 -12.99 13.47 -6.31
N TRP A 164 -11.74 13.20 -5.94
CA TRP A 164 -10.72 14.23 -5.73
C TRP A 164 -10.38 14.97 -7.02
N GLN A 165 -10.12 16.28 -6.88
CA GLN A 165 -9.71 17.17 -7.97
C GLN A 165 -8.53 18.05 -7.58
N SER A 166 -8.28 18.23 -6.28
CA SER A 166 -7.16 19.01 -5.75
C SER A 166 -6.77 18.50 -4.36
N GLN A 167 -5.71 19.09 -3.78
CA GLN A 167 -5.47 19.04 -2.34
C GLN A 167 -6.59 19.76 -1.56
N SER A 168 -6.84 19.31 -0.33
CA SER A 168 -7.75 19.98 0.60
C SER A 168 -7.33 21.43 0.85
N LYS A 169 -8.33 22.33 0.87
CA LYS A 169 -8.13 23.76 1.20
C LYS A 169 -7.71 23.99 2.65
N LEU A 170 -7.79 22.98 3.51
CA LEU A 170 -7.31 23.03 4.89
C LEU A 170 -5.77 23.03 4.97
N ILE A 171 -5.09 22.59 3.90
CA ILE A 171 -3.63 22.60 3.80
C ILE A 171 -3.19 23.74 2.90
N GLU A 172 -2.47 24.69 3.50
CA GLU A 172 -1.91 25.84 2.80
C GLU A 172 -0.70 25.44 1.96
N ILE A 173 -0.74 25.81 0.67
CA ILE A 173 0.40 25.72 -0.25
C ILE A 173 1.01 27.11 -0.38
N ASP A 174 2.25 27.28 0.05
CA ASP A 174 2.99 28.52 -0.09
C ASP A 174 3.54 28.61 -1.53
N ALA A 175 2.91 29.47 -2.34
CA ALA A 175 3.26 29.62 -3.76
C ALA A 175 4.72 30.05 -3.99
N ASP A 176 5.33 30.75 -3.05
CA ASP A 176 6.68 31.29 -3.16
C ASP A 176 7.75 30.28 -2.72
N ARG A 177 7.40 29.34 -1.85
CA ARG A 177 8.38 28.47 -1.17
C ARG A 177 8.22 26.98 -1.46
N ASP A 178 7.00 26.50 -1.66
CA ASP A 178 6.71 25.07 -1.74
C ASP A 178 6.87 24.51 -3.16
N PHE A 179 6.75 23.20 -3.26
CA PHE A 179 6.78 22.42 -4.51
C PHE A 179 5.50 21.59 -4.64
N ILE A 180 5.04 21.37 -5.88
CA ILE A 180 3.92 20.44 -6.15
C ILE A 180 4.31 19.44 -7.23
N SER A 181 4.29 18.15 -6.91
CA SER A 181 4.41 17.04 -7.87
C SER A 181 3.95 15.74 -7.25
N ASP A 182 3.22 14.92 -8.02
CA ASP A 182 2.92 13.52 -7.73
C ASP A 182 3.85 12.55 -8.48
N ARG A 183 4.80 13.06 -9.25
CA ARG A 183 5.78 12.26 -9.99
C ARG A 183 7.02 12.02 -9.16
N GLY A 184 7.38 10.76 -8.97
CA GLY A 184 8.52 10.39 -8.13
C GLY A 184 9.86 10.91 -8.62
N ASP A 185 10.04 11.06 -9.93
CA ASP A 185 11.27 11.62 -10.50
C ASP A 185 11.43 13.12 -10.24
N GLU A 186 10.37 13.90 -10.42
CA GLU A 186 10.39 15.33 -10.12
C GLU A 186 10.56 15.57 -8.62
N VAL A 187 9.86 14.80 -7.78
CA VAL A 187 10.07 14.85 -6.32
C VAL A 187 11.53 14.53 -5.99
N TRP A 188 12.11 13.48 -6.58
CA TRP A 188 13.51 13.14 -6.36
C TRP A 188 14.47 14.26 -6.80
N ASN A 189 14.22 14.90 -7.94
CA ASN A 189 15.00 16.04 -8.41
C ASN A 189 14.96 17.20 -7.40
N VAL A 190 13.78 17.50 -6.83
CA VAL A 190 13.63 18.51 -5.77
C VAL A 190 14.50 18.14 -4.56
N LEU A 191 14.41 16.89 -4.08
CA LEU A 191 15.19 16.41 -2.94
C LEU A 191 16.70 16.57 -3.18
N GLU A 192 17.20 16.14 -4.34
CA GLU A 192 18.63 16.22 -4.68
C GLU A 192 19.10 17.67 -4.86
N SER A 193 18.34 18.51 -5.56
CA SER A 193 18.69 19.92 -5.80
C SER A 193 18.79 20.73 -4.50
N ARG A 194 18.06 20.32 -3.46
CA ARG A 194 18.03 20.97 -2.14
C ARG A 194 18.96 20.30 -1.13
N GLY A 195 19.70 19.25 -1.52
CA GLY A 195 20.58 18.52 -0.60
C GLY A 195 19.84 17.81 0.52
N ILE A 196 18.60 17.38 0.26
CA ILE A 196 17.75 16.73 1.27
C ILE A 196 18.28 15.34 1.58
N LYS A 197 18.52 15.10 2.87
CA LYS A 197 18.93 13.81 3.43
C LYS A 197 17.79 13.11 4.15
N ASN A 198 16.90 13.90 4.76
CA ASN A 198 15.81 13.38 5.59
C ASN A 198 14.45 13.70 4.97
N VAL A 199 13.55 12.73 5.00
CA VAL A 199 12.18 12.85 4.49
C VAL A 199 11.21 12.49 5.60
N ILE A 200 10.32 13.43 5.92
CA ILE A 200 9.16 13.19 6.76
C ILE A 200 7.96 13.04 5.83
N LEU A 201 7.24 11.92 5.92
CA LEU A 201 6.02 11.70 5.15
C LEU A 201 4.80 11.90 6.04
N VAL A 202 3.79 12.57 5.50
CA VAL A 202 2.49 12.79 6.16
C VAL A 202 1.37 12.74 5.12
N GLY A 203 0.16 12.36 5.50
CA GLY A 203 -0.99 12.28 4.59
C GLY A 203 -1.66 10.91 4.60
N VAL A 204 -2.42 10.60 3.54
CA VAL A 204 -3.31 9.44 3.46
C VAL A 204 -3.23 8.75 2.09
N HIS A 205 -3.59 7.47 1.93
CA HIS A 205 -3.86 6.50 2.98
C HIS A 205 -2.61 5.65 3.23
N LEU A 206 -2.32 5.36 4.51
CA LEU A 206 -1.07 4.76 4.98
C LEU A 206 -0.72 3.46 4.25
N ASN A 207 -1.70 2.56 4.20
CA ASN A 207 -1.61 1.23 3.59
C ASN A 207 -1.61 1.22 2.05
N MET A 208 -1.78 2.39 1.43
CA MET A 208 -1.78 2.55 -0.02
C MET A 208 -0.75 3.63 -0.41
N CYS A 209 -1.20 4.87 -0.61
CA CYS A 209 -0.43 5.91 -1.26
C CYS A 209 0.85 6.30 -0.50
N VAL A 210 0.73 6.48 0.82
CA VAL A 210 1.84 6.87 1.71
C VAL A 210 2.96 5.83 1.65
N LEU A 211 2.64 4.54 1.58
CA LEU A 211 3.63 3.48 1.41
C LEU A 211 4.15 3.36 -0.02
N GLY A 212 3.25 3.37 -1.00
CA GLY A 212 3.51 2.81 -2.33
C GLY A 212 3.67 3.81 -3.48
N ARG A 213 3.23 5.07 -3.35
CA ARG A 213 3.40 6.07 -4.43
C ARG A 213 4.88 6.23 -4.80
N PRO A 214 5.20 6.72 -6.01
CA PRO A 214 6.58 6.96 -6.44
C PRO A 214 7.40 7.84 -5.49
N PHE A 215 6.75 8.70 -4.71
CA PHE A 215 7.33 9.56 -3.68
C PHE A 215 7.10 9.04 -2.24
N GLY A 216 6.49 7.87 -2.08
CA GLY A 216 6.11 7.28 -0.80
C GLY A 216 7.26 6.66 0.00
N LEU A 217 6.95 6.17 1.20
CA LEU A 217 7.92 5.68 2.19
C LEU A 217 8.88 4.63 1.60
N ARG A 218 8.34 3.65 0.86
CA ARG A 218 9.14 2.55 0.31
C ARG A 218 10.18 3.03 -0.69
N GLN A 219 9.82 3.98 -1.54
CA GLN A 219 10.77 4.57 -2.50
C GLN A 219 11.85 5.37 -1.78
N MET A 220 11.48 6.15 -0.78
CA MET A 220 12.45 6.97 -0.03
C MET A 220 13.44 6.09 0.74
N VAL A 221 12.95 5.03 1.41
CA VAL A 221 13.79 4.07 2.15
C VAL A 221 14.68 3.27 1.20
N ARG A 222 14.12 2.68 0.12
CA ARG A 222 14.88 1.87 -0.85
C ARG A 222 16.02 2.65 -1.50
N ASN A 223 15.83 3.96 -1.67
CA ASN A 223 16.81 4.83 -2.32
C ASN A 223 17.70 5.59 -1.31
N GLY A 224 17.71 5.18 -0.04
CA GLY A 224 18.72 5.59 0.95
C GLY A 224 18.50 6.94 1.64
N LYS A 225 17.27 7.49 1.62
CA LYS A 225 16.93 8.64 2.47
C LYS A 225 16.73 8.19 3.93
N ASN A 226 16.97 9.08 4.88
CA ASN A 226 16.47 8.89 6.25
C ASN A 226 14.98 9.22 6.24
N VAL A 227 14.12 8.30 6.67
CA VAL A 227 12.67 8.47 6.52
C VAL A 227 11.96 8.35 7.86
N ALA A 228 10.98 9.21 8.10
CA ALA A 228 10.02 9.07 9.20
C ALA A 228 8.58 9.33 8.73
N LEU A 229 7.63 8.58 9.27
CA LEU A 229 6.19 8.86 9.11
C LEU A 229 5.66 9.66 10.31
N ILE A 230 4.80 10.66 10.09
CA ILE A 230 4.02 11.29 11.17
C ILE A 230 2.78 10.43 11.49
N ARG A 231 2.89 9.55 12.50
CA ARG A 231 1.91 8.48 12.75
C ARG A 231 0.55 8.95 13.28
N ASP A 232 0.47 10.16 13.85
CA ASP A 232 -0.78 10.76 14.36
C ASP A 232 -1.42 11.72 13.36
N MET A 233 -0.92 11.76 12.12
CA MET A 233 -1.41 12.60 11.01
C MET A 233 -1.59 11.75 9.74
N THR A 234 -2.04 10.51 9.92
CA THR A 234 -2.26 9.55 8.83
C THR A 234 -3.45 8.66 9.15
N ASP A 235 -4.04 8.09 8.09
CA ASP A 235 -5.21 7.22 8.12
C ASP A 235 -5.00 6.07 7.14
N CYS A 236 -5.59 4.91 7.36
CA CYS A 236 -5.54 3.78 6.43
C CYS A 236 -6.92 3.52 5.81
N MET A 237 -6.98 2.97 4.61
CA MET A 237 -8.22 2.39 4.06
C MET A 237 -8.41 0.99 4.65
N TYR A 238 -9.26 0.87 5.65
CA TYR A 238 -9.56 -0.40 6.30
C TYR A 238 -11.02 -0.48 6.74
N ASN A 239 -11.69 -1.51 6.23
CA ASN A 239 -13.05 -1.86 6.59
C ASN A 239 -13.02 -2.81 7.81
N PRO A 240 -13.61 -2.45 8.97
CA PRO A 240 -13.66 -3.32 10.15
C PRO A 240 -14.34 -4.69 9.96
N LYS A 241 -15.09 -4.87 8.86
CA LYS A 241 -15.69 -6.16 8.47
C LYS A 241 -14.73 -7.06 7.70
N ARG A 242 -13.50 -6.63 7.47
CA ARG A 242 -12.43 -7.40 6.81
C ARG A 242 -11.40 -7.82 7.84
N TRP A 243 -10.61 -8.84 7.52
CA TRP A 243 -9.53 -9.29 8.40
C TRP A 243 -8.61 -8.11 8.80
N PRO A 244 -8.27 -7.93 10.10
CA PRO A 244 -8.45 -8.88 11.21
C PRO A 244 -9.70 -8.68 12.08
N LEU A 245 -10.77 -8.08 11.56
CA LEU A 245 -12.06 -7.91 12.25
C LEU A 245 -11.96 -7.08 13.53
N VAL A 246 -11.04 -6.11 13.51
CA VAL A 246 -10.87 -5.09 14.55
C VAL A 246 -11.49 -3.76 14.12
N ASP A 247 -11.70 -2.86 15.07
CA ASP A 247 -12.12 -1.50 14.77
C ASP A 247 -11.09 -0.76 13.88
N HIS A 248 -11.56 0.30 13.22
CA HIS A 248 -10.75 1.03 12.23
C HIS A 248 -9.42 1.54 12.81
N PHE A 249 -9.43 2.13 14.01
CA PHE A 249 -8.23 2.72 14.61
C PHE A 249 -7.23 1.64 15.03
N THR A 250 -7.70 0.48 15.49
CA THR A 250 -6.84 -0.68 15.71
C THR A 250 -6.24 -1.19 14.40
N GLY A 251 -7.01 -1.20 13.30
CA GLY A 251 -6.49 -1.49 11.96
C GLY A 251 -5.37 -0.53 11.54
N ASN A 252 -5.59 0.78 11.71
CA ASN A 252 -4.58 1.80 11.43
C ASN A 252 -3.30 1.60 12.26
N ASP A 253 -3.45 1.31 13.57
CA ASP A 253 -2.31 1.00 14.44
C ASP A 253 -1.54 -0.24 13.96
N LEU A 254 -2.20 -1.27 13.44
CA LEU A 254 -1.53 -2.45 12.88
C LEU A 254 -0.69 -2.10 11.65
N VAL A 255 -1.16 -1.22 10.78
CA VAL A 255 -0.38 -0.71 9.63
C VAL A 255 0.79 0.15 10.10
N ILE A 256 0.60 1.04 11.08
CA ILE A 256 1.69 1.83 11.68
C ILE A 256 2.77 0.90 12.28
N ARG A 257 2.36 -0.18 12.97
CA ARG A 257 3.29 -1.16 13.52
C ARG A 257 4.05 -1.91 12.42
N HIS A 258 3.40 -2.23 11.30
CA HIS A 258 4.08 -2.80 10.12
C HIS A 258 5.15 -1.85 9.57
N VAL A 259 4.82 -0.55 9.45
CA VAL A 259 5.80 0.48 9.05
C VAL A 259 6.98 0.52 10.01
N GLU A 260 6.73 0.55 11.31
CA GLU A 260 7.77 0.61 12.35
C GLU A 260 8.69 -0.61 12.39
N ARG A 261 8.20 -1.77 11.95
CA ARG A 261 8.96 -3.03 11.93
C ARG A 261 9.81 -3.17 10.67
N PHE A 262 9.25 -2.79 9.53
CA PHE A 262 9.76 -3.25 8.23
C PHE A 262 10.07 -2.11 7.26
N VAL A 263 9.63 -0.88 7.50
CA VAL A 263 9.78 0.22 6.53
C VAL A 263 10.65 1.34 7.09
N CYS A 264 10.17 2.06 8.10
CA CYS A 264 10.91 3.17 8.69
C CYS A 264 10.41 3.49 10.11
N PRO A 265 11.18 4.27 10.89
CA PRO A 265 10.69 4.83 12.14
C PRO A 265 9.51 5.81 11.94
N THR A 266 8.84 6.15 13.04
CA THR A 266 7.74 7.12 13.08
C THR A 266 7.97 8.21 14.13
N ILE A 267 7.38 9.38 13.91
CA ILE A 267 7.31 10.51 14.85
C ILE A 267 5.86 10.94 15.04
N THR A 268 5.61 11.85 15.99
CA THR A 268 4.30 12.48 16.19
C THR A 268 4.36 13.98 15.98
N SER A 269 3.22 14.58 15.66
CA SER A 269 3.07 16.00 15.33
C SER A 269 3.55 16.95 16.44
N ASP A 270 3.42 16.55 17.70
CA ASP A 270 3.90 17.30 18.88
C ASP A 270 5.42 17.46 18.92
N GLN A 271 6.18 16.59 18.26
CA GLN A 271 7.64 16.75 18.20
C GLN A 271 8.06 17.96 17.36
N ILE A 272 7.16 18.42 16.46
CA ILE A 272 7.34 19.66 15.69
C ILE A 272 6.62 20.82 16.38
N LEU A 273 5.37 20.64 16.81
CA LEU A 273 4.52 21.71 17.34
C LEU A 273 4.63 21.97 18.85
N GLY A 274 5.11 21.00 19.62
CA GLY A 274 4.90 20.90 21.07
C GLY A 274 3.51 20.36 21.43
N GLY A 275 3.24 20.28 22.74
CA GLY A 275 1.99 19.76 23.30
C GLY A 275 1.92 18.24 23.27
N GLU A 276 0.73 17.71 22.96
CA GLU A 276 0.47 16.27 22.93
C GLU A 276 0.22 15.76 21.50
N PRO A 277 0.50 14.48 21.20
CA PRO A 277 0.12 13.86 19.94
C PRO A 277 -1.38 14.01 19.65
N PHE A 278 -1.74 14.12 18.38
CA PHE A 278 -3.14 14.14 17.99
C PHE A 278 -3.82 12.81 18.31
N ARG A 279 -5.07 12.90 18.76
CA ARG A 279 -5.97 11.77 18.93
C ARG A 279 -7.34 12.14 18.38
N SER A 280 -7.81 11.35 17.44
CA SER A 280 -9.14 11.55 16.84
C SER A 280 -10.24 11.42 17.88
N LYS A 281 -11.24 12.31 17.81
CA LYS A 281 -12.48 12.22 18.59
C LYS A 281 -13.32 11.00 18.22
N PHE A 282 -13.09 10.43 17.04
CA PHE A 282 -13.74 9.22 16.56
C PHE A 282 -13.10 7.94 17.16
N ASP A 283 -11.88 8.02 17.71
CA ASP A 283 -11.25 6.90 18.42
C ASP A 283 -11.83 6.76 19.84
N LYS A 284 -12.80 5.85 19.98
CA LYS A 284 -13.49 5.55 21.25
C LYS A 284 -12.80 4.52 22.14
N ARG A 285 -11.63 4.00 21.74
CA ARG A 285 -10.95 2.94 22.50
C ARG A 285 -10.46 3.46 23.85
N ALA A 286 -10.64 2.68 24.92
CA ALA A 286 -10.12 3.03 26.24
C ALA A 286 -8.58 2.89 26.31
N VAL A 287 -8.03 1.91 25.59
CA VAL A 287 -6.60 1.61 25.55
C VAL A 287 -6.16 1.48 24.09
N THR A 288 -5.16 2.25 23.68
CA THR A 288 -4.65 2.29 22.30
C THR A 288 -3.50 1.30 22.05
N GLU A 289 -2.95 0.67 23.10
CA GLU A 289 -1.72 -0.13 22.97
C GLU A 289 -1.94 -1.66 22.97
N ALA A 290 -3.12 -2.16 23.31
CA ALA A 290 -3.27 -3.50 23.91
C ALA A 290 -3.82 -4.61 23.00
N VAL A 291 -3.34 -4.74 21.75
CA VAL A 291 -3.57 -5.98 20.99
C VAL A 291 -2.24 -6.55 20.53
N SER A 292 -1.83 -7.69 21.08
CA SER A 292 -0.69 -8.43 20.54
C SER A 292 -1.10 -9.02 19.18
N HIS A 293 -0.24 -8.89 18.18
CA HIS A 293 -0.51 -9.42 16.84
C HIS A 293 -0.65 -10.95 16.85
N SER A 294 -0.01 -11.64 17.81
CA SER A 294 -0.15 -13.07 18.02
C SER A 294 -1.54 -13.49 18.50
N ALA A 295 -2.23 -12.68 19.30
CA ALA A 295 -3.61 -12.96 19.72
C ALA A 295 -4.63 -12.82 18.58
N LEU A 296 -4.34 -11.95 17.60
CA LEU A 296 -5.20 -11.78 16.41
C LEU A 296 -5.09 -12.97 15.47
N LEU A 297 -3.89 -13.51 15.22
CA LEU A 297 -3.69 -14.68 14.36
C LEU A 297 -4.38 -15.95 14.89
N THR A 298 -4.68 -16.02 16.19
CA THR A 298 -5.44 -17.13 16.81
C THR A 298 -6.95 -16.98 16.71
N MET A 299 -7.48 -15.83 16.25
CA MET A 299 -8.91 -15.70 15.98
C MET A 299 -9.24 -16.49 14.72
N ARG A 300 -10.10 -17.52 14.87
CA ARG A 300 -10.63 -18.30 13.75
C ARG A 300 -11.16 -17.34 12.68
N GLN A 301 -10.53 -17.33 11.51
CA GLN A 301 -11.07 -16.62 10.36
C GLN A 301 -12.45 -17.23 10.04
N PRO A 302 -13.50 -16.41 9.82
CA PRO A 302 -14.78 -16.93 9.39
C PRO A 302 -14.63 -17.75 8.10
N CYS A 303 -15.37 -18.84 8.00
CA CYS A 303 -15.55 -19.52 6.72
C CYS A 303 -16.12 -18.49 5.73
N GLY A 304 -15.34 -18.15 4.70
CA GLY A 304 -15.77 -17.20 3.67
C GLY A 304 -14.95 -15.91 3.51
N ASP A 305 -13.83 -15.72 4.21
CA ASP A 305 -12.88 -14.62 3.95
C ASP A 305 -11.54 -15.11 3.35
N TRP A 306 -10.80 -14.17 2.76
CA TRP A 306 -9.47 -14.46 2.22
C TRP A 306 -8.46 -14.69 3.35
N SER A 307 -7.81 -15.84 3.30
CA SER A 307 -6.93 -16.37 4.34
C SER A 307 -5.54 -16.62 3.77
N PRO A 308 -4.44 -16.24 4.44
CA PRO A 308 -3.09 -16.51 3.95
C PRO A 308 -2.82 -18.02 3.88
N ILE A 309 -2.16 -18.44 2.81
CA ILE A 309 -1.73 -19.83 2.58
C ILE A 309 -0.36 -19.84 1.87
N SER A 310 0.46 -20.85 2.11
CA SER A 310 1.69 -21.06 1.34
C SER A 310 1.44 -22.09 0.24
N ILE A 311 1.98 -21.86 -0.96
CA ILE A 311 1.92 -22.82 -2.08
C ILE A 311 3.36 -23.20 -2.46
N PRO A 312 3.69 -24.50 -2.58
CA PRO A 312 2.80 -25.64 -2.34
C PRO A 312 2.52 -25.88 -0.84
N SER A 313 1.33 -26.37 -0.51
CA SER A 313 0.99 -26.90 0.82
C SER A 313 -0.15 -27.92 0.75
N ALA A 314 -0.23 -28.79 1.74
CA ALA A 314 -1.44 -29.59 1.96
C ALA A 314 -2.49 -28.72 2.71
N TRP A 315 -3.78 -28.88 2.43
CA TRP A 315 -4.83 -28.14 3.14
C TRP A 315 -4.83 -28.42 4.64
N ALA A 316 -4.42 -29.62 5.05
CA ALA A 316 -4.25 -30.00 6.45
C ALA A 316 -3.16 -29.19 7.19
N GLU A 317 -2.22 -28.58 6.45
CA GLU A 317 -1.16 -27.72 6.99
C GLU A 317 -1.58 -26.25 7.09
N THR A 318 -2.83 -25.94 6.71
CA THR A 318 -3.36 -24.58 6.73
C THR A 318 -4.19 -24.33 7.98
N ASN A 319 -4.02 -23.15 8.59
CA ASN A 319 -4.85 -22.70 9.72
C ASN A 319 -6.27 -22.27 9.31
N ALA A 320 -6.62 -22.41 8.02
CA ALA A 320 -7.85 -21.88 7.45
C ALA A 320 -9.07 -22.82 7.60
N GLY A 321 -8.95 -23.89 8.40
CA GLY A 321 -10.10 -24.73 8.78
C GLY A 321 -10.65 -25.62 7.67
N PHE A 322 -9.86 -25.90 6.62
CA PHE A 322 -10.30 -26.64 5.42
C PHE A 322 -10.44 -28.16 5.60
N GLY A 323 -10.12 -28.71 6.77
CA GLY A 323 -10.02 -30.16 6.98
C GLY A 323 -11.29 -30.97 6.65
N SER A 324 -12.45 -30.33 6.57
CA SER A 324 -13.74 -30.96 6.23
C SER A 324 -14.42 -30.39 4.97
N PHE A 325 -13.81 -29.43 4.25
CA PHE A 325 -14.44 -28.80 3.09
C PHE A 325 -14.08 -29.54 1.79
N GLY A 326 -15.10 -30.04 1.09
CA GLY A 326 -14.95 -30.78 -0.18
C GLY A 326 -15.35 -30.01 -1.44
N GLY A 327 -15.56 -28.68 -1.34
CA GLY A 327 -15.97 -27.84 -2.47
C GLY A 327 -14.80 -27.12 -3.18
N PRO A 328 -15.09 -26.29 -4.19
CA PRO A 328 -14.06 -25.53 -4.91
C PRO A 328 -13.39 -24.48 -4.01
N VAL A 329 -12.08 -24.32 -4.16
CA VAL A 329 -11.30 -23.31 -3.43
C VAL A 329 -10.84 -22.23 -4.40
N TRP A 330 -10.95 -20.98 -3.96
CA TRP A 330 -10.41 -19.83 -4.67
C TRP A 330 -9.02 -19.51 -4.13
N TYR A 331 -8.07 -19.27 -5.02
CA TYR A 331 -6.71 -18.83 -4.71
C TYR A 331 -6.45 -17.51 -5.41
N ARG A 332 -5.72 -16.61 -4.76
CA ARG A 332 -5.23 -15.39 -5.41
C ARG A 332 -3.81 -15.05 -4.99
N CYS A 333 -3.09 -14.41 -5.89
CA CYS A 333 -1.84 -13.73 -5.63
C CYS A 333 -1.70 -12.51 -6.54
N THR A 334 -0.69 -11.69 -6.27
CA THR A 334 -0.36 -10.57 -7.15
C THR A 334 0.94 -10.82 -7.90
N ILE A 335 1.01 -10.35 -9.15
CA ILE A 335 2.12 -10.59 -10.05
C ILE A 335 2.52 -9.29 -10.73
N ARG A 336 3.80 -8.92 -10.63
CA ARG A 336 4.38 -7.82 -11.42
C ARG A 336 5.22 -8.40 -12.56
N LEU A 337 4.89 -8.02 -13.79
CA LEU A 337 5.59 -8.46 -14.99
C LEU A 337 6.29 -7.27 -15.65
N PRO A 338 7.63 -7.17 -15.56
CA PRO A 338 8.37 -6.13 -16.28
C PRO A 338 8.16 -6.26 -17.79
N LYS A 339 8.06 -5.13 -18.49
CA LYS A 339 7.94 -5.12 -19.96
C LYS A 339 9.12 -5.81 -20.64
N SER A 340 10.31 -5.73 -20.06
CA SER A 340 11.52 -6.41 -20.54
C SER A 340 11.51 -7.93 -20.33
N TRP A 341 10.64 -8.43 -19.46
CA TRP A 341 10.52 -9.86 -19.15
C TRP A 341 9.53 -10.58 -20.07
N VAL A 342 8.56 -9.86 -20.63
CA VAL A 342 7.56 -10.41 -21.55
C VAL A 342 8.07 -10.33 -22.99
N ASP A 343 8.11 -11.45 -23.68
CA ASP A 343 8.49 -11.52 -25.10
C ASP A 343 7.28 -11.65 -26.04
N SER A 344 7.53 -11.71 -27.34
CA SER A 344 6.50 -11.78 -28.39
C SER A 344 5.70 -13.10 -28.40
N SER A 345 6.06 -14.09 -27.59
CA SER A 345 5.30 -15.34 -27.47
C SER A 345 4.09 -15.23 -26.52
N GLY A 346 3.92 -14.07 -25.88
CA GLY A 346 2.87 -13.79 -24.92
C GLY A 346 3.14 -14.39 -23.55
N VAL A 347 2.13 -14.40 -22.69
CA VAL A 347 2.22 -14.90 -21.31
C VAL A 347 1.27 -16.08 -21.12
N ARG A 348 1.78 -17.17 -20.52
CA ARG A 348 1.02 -18.38 -20.21
C ARG A 348 1.18 -18.73 -18.73
N LEU A 349 0.14 -19.31 -18.15
CA LEU A 349 0.17 -19.96 -16.85
C LEU A 349 0.21 -21.48 -17.05
N SER A 350 1.13 -22.14 -16.38
CA SER A 350 1.32 -23.59 -16.44
C SER A 350 1.03 -24.23 -15.09
N LEU A 351 0.01 -25.07 -15.04
CA LEU A 351 -0.51 -25.77 -13.86
C LEU A 351 -0.31 -27.29 -14.02
N THR A 352 -0.33 -28.05 -12.93
CA THR A 352 -0.27 -29.51 -13.02
C THR A 352 -1.65 -30.13 -13.32
N SER A 353 -1.70 -31.18 -14.14
CA SER A 353 -2.97 -31.77 -14.58
C SER A 353 -3.73 -32.53 -13.49
N ARG A 354 -3.12 -32.76 -12.32
CA ARG A 354 -3.78 -33.34 -11.13
C ARG A 354 -4.68 -32.34 -10.39
N ASP A 355 -4.63 -31.06 -10.73
CA ASP A 355 -5.41 -30.00 -10.07
C ASP A 355 -6.88 -29.91 -10.54
N GLY A 356 -7.32 -30.85 -11.40
CA GLY A 356 -8.67 -30.87 -11.98
C GLY A 356 -8.89 -29.78 -13.04
N ALA A 357 -10.15 -29.47 -13.35
CA ALA A 357 -10.52 -28.36 -14.23
C ALA A 357 -10.32 -27.01 -13.52
N VAL A 358 -9.08 -26.57 -13.37
CA VAL A 358 -8.76 -25.25 -12.81
C VAL A 358 -9.19 -24.17 -13.79
N ARG A 359 -10.06 -23.27 -13.33
CA ARG A 359 -10.38 -22.02 -14.02
C ARG A 359 -9.47 -20.92 -13.47
N GLY A 360 -9.04 -20.00 -14.32
CA GLY A 360 -8.18 -18.90 -13.92
C GLY A 360 -8.62 -17.58 -14.52
N TRP A 361 -8.29 -16.49 -13.84
CA TRP A 361 -8.52 -15.13 -14.27
C TRP A 361 -7.29 -14.27 -13.98
N PHE A 362 -7.05 -13.30 -14.84
CA PHE A 362 -6.00 -12.30 -14.67
C PHE A 362 -6.64 -10.92 -14.76
N ASN A 363 -6.58 -10.13 -13.69
CA ASN A 363 -7.31 -8.86 -13.57
C ASN A 363 -8.80 -8.98 -13.94
N GLY A 364 -9.44 -10.10 -13.58
CA GLY A 364 -10.84 -10.40 -13.88
C GLY A 364 -11.13 -10.97 -15.28
N GLU A 365 -10.17 -10.96 -16.20
CA GLU A 365 -10.30 -11.54 -17.54
C GLU A 365 -9.98 -13.04 -17.49
N ALA A 366 -10.84 -13.87 -18.06
CA ALA A 366 -10.68 -15.32 -18.02
C ALA A 366 -9.45 -15.77 -18.84
N LEU A 367 -8.70 -16.73 -18.29
CA LEU A 367 -7.59 -17.37 -18.99
C LEU A 367 -8.11 -18.37 -20.03
N ILE A 368 -7.36 -18.54 -21.13
CA ILE A 368 -7.78 -19.35 -22.28
C ILE A 368 -6.98 -20.65 -22.30
N ALA A 369 -7.65 -21.80 -22.19
CA ALA A 369 -6.98 -23.09 -22.27
C ALA A 369 -6.34 -23.33 -23.65
N GLU A 370 -5.08 -23.77 -23.68
CA GLU A 370 -4.39 -24.13 -24.92
C GLU A 370 -4.37 -25.67 -25.10
N PRO A 371 -4.91 -26.20 -26.21
CA PRO A 371 -4.87 -27.63 -26.49
C PRO A 371 -3.44 -28.08 -26.81
N GLY A 372 -3.10 -29.32 -26.44
CA GLY A 372 -1.82 -29.93 -26.78
C GLY A 372 -0.64 -29.53 -25.87
N GLY A 373 -0.91 -29.08 -24.65
CA GLY A 373 0.12 -28.84 -23.64
C GLY A 373 0.91 -30.12 -23.25
N PRO A 374 2.05 -29.98 -22.56
CA PRO A 374 2.84 -31.12 -22.09
C PRO A 374 1.98 -32.10 -21.28
N ALA A 375 2.21 -33.41 -21.49
CA ALA A 375 1.53 -34.45 -20.73
C ALA A 375 1.68 -34.18 -19.22
N GLY A 376 0.56 -34.16 -18.50
CA GLY A 376 0.57 -33.88 -17.06
C GLY A 376 0.48 -32.40 -16.69
N ARG A 377 0.30 -31.46 -17.64
CA ARG A 377 0.13 -30.02 -17.35
C ARG A 377 -1.04 -29.40 -18.11
N THR A 378 -1.69 -28.44 -17.46
CA THR A 378 -2.69 -27.55 -18.05
C THR A 378 -2.01 -26.22 -18.36
N VAL A 379 -2.08 -25.77 -19.61
CA VAL A 379 -1.51 -24.48 -20.04
C VAL A 379 -2.66 -23.54 -20.36
N LEU A 380 -2.66 -22.36 -19.72
CA LEU A 380 -3.66 -21.33 -19.89
C LEU A 380 -2.98 -20.05 -20.41
N ARG A 381 -3.39 -19.54 -21.57
CA ARG A 381 -2.94 -18.25 -22.09
C ARG A 381 -3.58 -17.11 -21.32
N ILE A 382 -2.76 -16.12 -20.96
CA ILE A 382 -3.19 -14.86 -20.37
C ILE A 382 -3.47 -13.87 -21.52
N PRO A 383 -4.68 -13.30 -21.63
CA PRO A 383 -4.97 -12.30 -22.65
C PRO A 383 -4.08 -11.06 -22.50
N GLU A 384 -3.43 -10.62 -23.57
CA GLU A 384 -2.52 -9.46 -23.55
C GLU A 384 -3.20 -8.19 -23.01
N LYS A 385 -4.46 -7.96 -23.40
CA LYS A 385 -5.28 -6.84 -22.92
C LYS A 385 -5.51 -6.83 -21.41
N ALA A 386 -5.34 -7.98 -20.74
CA ALA A 386 -5.53 -8.11 -19.31
C ALA A 386 -4.25 -7.77 -18.53
N ILE A 387 -3.09 -7.65 -19.19
CA ILE A 387 -1.80 -7.50 -18.52
C ILE A 387 -1.43 -6.01 -18.41
N TYR A 388 -1.29 -5.55 -17.17
CA TYR A 388 -0.66 -4.27 -16.86
C TYR A 388 0.83 -4.49 -16.66
N LEU A 389 1.61 -4.28 -17.72
CA LEU A 389 3.08 -4.37 -17.69
C LEU A 389 3.68 -3.29 -16.78
N ASP A 390 4.78 -3.63 -16.13
CA ASP A 390 5.49 -2.79 -15.14
C ASP A 390 4.67 -2.40 -13.90
N ASP A 391 3.43 -2.86 -13.81
CA ASP A 391 2.48 -2.68 -12.70
C ASP A 391 2.07 -4.03 -12.09
N THR A 392 1.40 -3.97 -10.95
CA THR A 392 0.92 -5.14 -10.20
C THR A 392 -0.42 -5.60 -10.76
N ASN A 393 -0.51 -6.90 -11.04
CA ASN A 393 -1.68 -7.60 -11.54
C ASN A 393 -2.20 -8.57 -10.48
N ILE A 394 -3.45 -8.99 -10.56
CA ILE A 394 -4.01 -10.07 -9.75
C ILE A 394 -4.23 -11.33 -10.59
N LEU A 395 -3.70 -12.46 -10.12
CA LEU A 395 -4.03 -13.79 -10.64
C LEU A 395 -4.99 -14.45 -9.66
N VAL A 396 -6.11 -14.95 -10.17
CA VAL A 396 -7.08 -15.74 -9.41
C VAL A 396 -7.24 -17.11 -10.04
N LEU A 397 -7.26 -18.16 -9.21
CA LEU A 397 -7.54 -19.53 -9.62
C LEU A 397 -8.73 -20.06 -8.83
N ASN A 398 -9.57 -20.84 -9.50
CA ASN A 398 -10.66 -21.59 -8.87
C ASN A 398 -10.55 -23.06 -9.28
N GLY A 399 -10.42 -23.94 -8.29
CA GLY A 399 -10.23 -25.38 -8.52
C GLY A 399 -9.98 -26.14 -7.21
N GLY A 400 -9.70 -27.44 -7.32
CA GLY A 400 -9.38 -28.31 -6.17
C GLY A 400 -10.54 -29.13 -5.58
N GLY A 401 -11.71 -29.14 -6.22
CA GLY A 401 -12.88 -29.88 -5.73
C GLY A 401 -13.20 -31.11 -6.57
N ALA A 402 -12.54 -32.24 -6.33
CA ALA A 402 -13.09 -33.58 -6.53
C ALA A 402 -12.12 -34.62 -5.92
N GLU A 403 -12.61 -35.32 -4.89
CA GLU A 403 -12.07 -36.54 -4.29
C GLU A 403 -10.86 -36.51 -3.35
N GLN A 404 -9.98 -35.51 -3.32
CA GLN A 404 -8.88 -35.51 -2.34
C GLN A 404 -8.57 -34.11 -1.81
N ALA A 405 -8.59 -33.96 -0.49
CA ALA A 405 -8.31 -32.74 0.29
C ALA A 405 -6.86 -32.26 0.17
N ILE A 406 -6.41 -31.94 -1.04
CA ILE A 406 -5.02 -31.67 -1.35
C ILE A 406 -5.00 -30.36 -2.16
N GLY A 407 -4.56 -29.25 -1.54
CA GLY A 407 -4.43 -27.96 -2.22
C GLY A 407 -3.45 -27.97 -3.39
N LEU A 408 -3.12 -26.81 -3.97
CA LEU A 408 -2.13 -26.73 -5.06
C LEU A 408 -0.79 -27.34 -4.62
N GLN A 409 -0.50 -28.57 -5.08
CA GLN A 409 0.66 -29.37 -4.67
C GLN A 409 1.95 -28.95 -5.37
N GLN A 410 1.83 -28.20 -6.45
CA GLN A 410 2.95 -27.58 -7.14
C GLN A 410 2.62 -26.11 -7.37
N ALA A 411 3.66 -25.28 -7.34
CA ALA A 411 3.50 -23.87 -7.65
C ALA A 411 3.14 -23.71 -9.14
N PRO A 412 2.12 -22.90 -9.45
CA PRO A 412 1.90 -22.45 -10.82
C PRO A 412 3.14 -21.74 -11.37
N ILE A 413 3.40 -21.87 -12.66
CA ILE A 413 4.53 -21.22 -13.32
C ILE A 413 3.99 -20.26 -14.39
N VAL A 414 4.38 -18.98 -14.32
CA VAL A 414 4.15 -18.01 -15.39
C VAL A 414 5.30 -18.11 -16.39
N ILE A 415 4.98 -18.19 -17.68
CA ILE A 415 5.93 -18.42 -18.77
C ILE A 415 5.75 -17.35 -19.84
N SER A 416 6.86 -16.76 -20.29
CA SER A 416 6.92 -15.95 -21.50
C SER A 416 8.20 -16.31 -22.27
N GLY A 417 8.05 -17.04 -23.37
CA GLY A 417 9.15 -17.65 -24.11
C GLY A 417 10.04 -18.54 -23.26
N LYS A 418 11.28 -18.11 -23.05
CA LYS A 418 12.26 -18.80 -22.18
C LYS A 418 12.19 -18.36 -20.71
N ASN A 419 11.50 -17.26 -20.43
CA ASN A 419 11.40 -16.71 -19.09
C ASN A 419 10.34 -17.47 -18.29
N GLN A 420 10.67 -17.80 -17.05
CA GLN A 420 9.79 -18.50 -16.13
C GLN A 420 9.79 -17.83 -14.76
N LEU A 421 8.61 -17.72 -14.17
CA LEU A 421 8.39 -17.22 -12.81
C LEU A 421 7.57 -18.26 -12.05
N GLU A 422 8.23 -18.97 -11.15
CA GLU A 422 7.56 -19.92 -10.25
C GLU A 422 6.82 -19.14 -9.16
N LEU A 423 5.51 -19.35 -9.02
CA LEU A 423 4.67 -18.68 -8.03
C LEU A 423 4.67 -19.42 -6.68
N LYS A 424 5.86 -19.86 -6.25
CA LYS A 424 6.07 -20.57 -4.98
C LYS A 424 6.23 -19.56 -3.85
N GLY A 425 5.34 -19.62 -2.87
CA GLY A 425 5.35 -18.69 -1.75
C GLY A 425 3.97 -18.47 -1.18
N ARG A 426 3.72 -17.29 -0.64
CA ARG A 426 2.43 -16.96 -0.03
C ARG A 426 1.41 -16.53 -1.06
N TRP A 427 0.20 -16.98 -0.83
CA TRP A 427 -1.03 -16.71 -1.57
C TRP A 427 -2.12 -16.39 -0.55
N GLN A 428 -3.29 -16.03 -1.05
CA GLN A 428 -4.51 -16.05 -0.25
C GLN A 428 -5.47 -17.08 -0.82
N CYS A 429 -6.27 -17.68 0.04
CA CYS A 429 -7.31 -18.63 -0.34
C CYS A 429 -8.64 -18.29 0.34
N ARG A 430 -9.74 -18.67 -0.31
CA ARG A 430 -11.10 -18.45 0.19
C ARG A 430 -11.96 -19.64 -0.19
N VAL A 431 -12.83 -20.01 0.74
CA VAL A 431 -13.82 -21.08 0.56
C VAL A 431 -15.20 -20.44 0.49
N VAL A 432 -15.70 -20.30 -0.73
CA VAL A 432 -17.06 -19.84 -1.06
C VAL A 432 -17.55 -20.59 -2.29
N GLY A 433 -18.84 -20.51 -2.58
CA GLY A 433 -19.41 -21.06 -3.82
C GLY A 433 -18.80 -20.46 -5.09
N ASP A 434 -19.35 -20.84 -6.26
CA ASP A 434 -18.93 -20.26 -7.53
C ASP A 434 -19.42 -18.80 -7.66
N GLU A 435 -18.68 -17.88 -7.05
CA GLU A 435 -18.95 -16.44 -7.05
C GLU A 435 -18.07 -15.74 -8.08
N LYS A 436 -18.64 -15.29 -9.21
CA LYS A 436 -17.91 -14.53 -10.23
C LYS A 436 -17.19 -13.30 -9.65
N SER A 437 -17.71 -12.70 -8.57
CA SER A 437 -17.06 -11.59 -7.86
C SER A 437 -15.70 -11.95 -7.26
N SER A 438 -15.41 -13.24 -7.03
CA SER A 438 -14.11 -13.71 -6.54
C SER A 438 -13.02 -13.73 -7.61
N SER A 439 -13.36 -13.54 -8.90
CA SER A 439 -12.40 -13.57 -10.01
C SER A 439 -11.53 -12.31 -10.12
N ASN A 440 -11.81 -11.27 -9.32
CA ASN A 440 -11.06 -10.02 -9.31
C ASN A 440 -11.17 -9.33 -7.94
N ILE A 441 -10.54 -8.18 -7.80
CA ILE A 441 -10.76 -7.21 -6.71
C ILE A 441 -11.32 -5.90 -7.29
N PRO A 442 -12.13 -5.15 -6.53
CA PRO A 442 -12.74 -3.89 -7.00
C PRO A 442 -11.74 -2.77 -7.26
N LEU A 443 -10.51 -2.88 -6.74
CA LEU A 443 -9.43 -1.93 -6.95
C LEU A 443 -8.33 -2.50 -7.85
N PRO A 444 -7.56 -1.65 -8.56
CA PRO A 444 -6.27 -2.06 -9.12
C PRO A 444 -5.41 -2.81 -8.11
N ALA A 445 -4.73 -3.87 -8.55
CA ALA A 445 -4.03 -4.79 -7.65
C ALA A 445 -2.86 -4.15 -6.89
N LYS A 446 -2.26 -3.08 -7.40
CA LYS A 446 -1.29 -2.26 -6.65
C LYS A 446 -1.86 -1.60 -5.39
N PHE A 447 -3.18 -1.38 -5.34
CA PHE A 447 -3.88 -0.79 -4.20
C PHE A 447 -4.53 -1.85 -3.30
N GLY A 448 -5.25 -2.81 -3.88
CA GLY A 448 -6.00 -3.82 -3.11
C GLY A 448 -5.20 -5.07 -2.77
N GLY A 449 -4.06 -5.31 -3.42
CA GLY A 449 -3.23 -6.49 -3.20
C GLY A 449 -2.34 -6.37 -1.97
N SER A 450 -2.35 -7.38 -1.11
CA SER A 450 -1.41 -7.46 0.01
C SER A 450 0.01 -7.72 -0.48
N THR A 451 0.99 -7.14 0.21
CA THR A 451 2.39 -7.18 -0.24
C THR A 451 3.04 -8.54 -0.03
N ASP A 452 2.50 -9.34 0.88
CA ASP A 452 3.01 -10.66 1.22
C ASP A 452 2.65 -11.73 0.19
N MET A 453 1.74 -11.45 -0.75
CA MET A 453 1.39 -12.36 -1.88
C MET A 453 1.90 -11.87 -3.25
N LEU A 454 2.87 -10.96 -3.27
CA LEU A 454 3.47 -10.43 -4.50
C LEU A 454 4.60 -11.33 -5.03
N PHE A 455 4.46 -11.70 -6.30
CA PHE A 455 5.46 -12.38 -7.12
C PHE A 455 6.00 -11.45 -8.20
N GLU A 456 7.31 -11.39 -8.35
CA GLU A 456 7.97 -10.65 -9.43
C GLU A 456 9.24 -11.37 -9.86
N PRO A 457 9.63 -11.31 -11.15
CA PRO A 457 10.91 -11.83 -11.61
C PRO A 457 12.05 -11.17 -10.85
N ARG A 458 12.96 -11.99 -10.30
CA ARG A 458 14.21 -11.47 -9.74
C ARG A 458 15.02 -10.84 -10.88
N GLN A 459 15.48 -9.61 -10.66
CA GLN A 459 16.34 -8.88 -11.59
C GLN A 459 17.76 -9.43 -11.59
#